data_AF-A0A949YLD0-F1
#
_entry.id   AF-A0A949YLD0-F1
#
_cell.length_a   1.000
_cell.length_b   1.000
_cell.length_c   1.000
_cell.angle_alpha   90.00
_cell.angle_beta   90.00
_cell.angle_gamma   90.00
#
_symmetry.space_group_name_H-M   'P 1'
#
loop_
_entity.id
_entity.type
_entity.pdbx_description
1 polymer ?
#
loop_
_entity_poly.entity_id
_entity_poly.type
_entity_poly.pdbx_seq_one_letter_code
_entity_poly.pdbx_strand_id
1 'polypeptide(L)'
;MENHLGEQITFFHLDCLCSDVRLNVDFDLTLTVLADLLYRRLAERLKGFVRTGPARLFRKFVDTSGMIEITANEVIVHLSKRAHNPLLKEAGLTKPTGPVPWLGGRPVRLVCP
;
A
#
# COMPACT_ATOMS: atom_id res chain seq x y z
N MET A 1 21.21 5.36 21.80
CA MET A 1 19.77 5.57 21.52
C MET A 1 19.47 4.84 20.21
N GLU A 2 19.54 3.52 20.29
CA GLU A 2 19.41 2.60 19.17
C GLU A 2 18.00 2.04 19.29
N ASN A 3 17.10 2.45 18.42
CA ASN A 3 15.77 1.84 18.34
C ASN A 3 15.29 1.93 16.90
N HIS A 4 14.64 0.85 16.47
CA HIS A 4 13.91 0.69 15.22
C HIS A 4 14.60 -0.04 14.05
N LEU A 5 15.35 -1.12 14.33
CA LEU A 5 15.70 -2.14 13.31
C LEU A 5 14.94 -3.47 13.49
N GLY A 6 13.80 -3.45 14.19
CA GLY A 6 13.11 -4.65 14.68
C GLY A 6 11.74 -4.97 14.08
N GLU A 7 11.36 -4.39 12.93
CA GLU A 7 10.01 -4.62 12.37
C GLU A 7 10.00 -4.79 10.84
N GLN A 8 10.97 -5.52 10.28
CA GLN A 8 10.91 -5.95 8.87
C GLN A 8 11.36 -7.41 8.65
N ILE A 9 11.46 -8.19 9.73
CA ILE A 9 11.90 -9.60 9.70
C ILE A 9 10.69 -10.56 9.80
N THR A 10 9.50 -10.08 10.18
CA THR A 10 8.31 -10.91 10.37
C THR A 10 7.68 -11.43 9.07
N PHE A 11 7.93 -10.79 7.92
CA PHE A 11 7.36 -11.24 6.64
C PHE A 11 8.07 -12.48 6.06
N PHE A 12 9.39 -12.59 6.22
CA PHE A 12 10.16 -13.74 5.70
C PHE A 12 10.02 -15.00 6.55
N HIS A 13 9.55 -14.88 7.81
CA HIS A 13 9.23 -16.04 8.66
C HIS A 13 7.83 -16.61 8.40
N LEU A 14 6.94 -15.86 7.75
CA LEU A 14 5.56 -16.28 7.47
C LEU A 14 5.49 -17.25 6.27
N ASP A 15 6.44 -17.13 5.34
CA ASP A 15 6.58 -17.98 4.15
C ASP A 15 7.01 -19.43 4.50
N CYS A 16 7.81 -19.60 5.55
CA CYS A 16 8.39 -20.90 5.92
C CYS A 16 7.45 -21.82 6.72
N LEU A 17 6.33 -21.30 7.26
CA LEU A 17 5.29 -22.10 7.96
C LEU A 17 4.16 -22.55 7.01
N CYS A 18 4.10 -22.00 5.80
CA CYS A 18 3.03 -22.17 4.80
C CYS A 18 3.24 -23.43 3.94
N SER A 19 3.33 -24.61 4.56
CA SER A 19 3.52 -25.87 3.83
C SER A 19 2.42 -26.92 4.04
N ASP A 20 1.29 -26.57 4.67
CA ASP A 20 0.17 -27.51 4.84
C ASP A 20 -1.18 -26.93 4.39
N VAL A 21 -1.90 -27.68 3.56
CA VAL A 21 -3.06 -27.20 2.76
C VAL A 21 -4.20 -26.59 3.59
N ARG A 22 -4.26 -26.91 4.89
CA ARG A 22 -5.26 -26.38 5.84
C ARG A 22 -4.93 -24.95 6.31
N LEU A 23 -3.66 -24.55 6.28
CA LEU A 23 -3.21 -23.17 6.58
C LEU A 23 -3.49 -22.20 5.42
N ASN A 24 -3.60 -22.67 4.18
CA ASN A 24 -3.89 -21.80 3.04
C ASN A 24 -5.27 -21.13 3.15
N VAL A 25 -6.27 -21.83 3.70
CA VAL A 25 -7.61 -21.28 3.95
C VAL A 25 -7.60 -20.24 5.08
N ASP A 26 -6.86 -20.51 6.15
CA ASP A 26 -6.70 -19.57 7.27
C ASP A 26 -5.85 -18.35 6.87
N PHE A 27 -4.87 -18.55 5.99
CA PHE A 27 -4.06 -17.48 5.41
C PHE A 27 -4.85 -16.60 4.44
N ASP A 28 -5.71 -17.17 3.60
CA ASP A 28 -6.62 -16.41 2.74
C ASP A 28 -7.60 -15.55 3.57
N LEU A 29 -8.14 -16.12 4.64
CA LEU A 29 -8.98 -15.39 5.58
C LEU A 29 -8.19 -14.27 6.27
N THR A 30 -6.98 -14.56 6.73
CA THR A 30 -6.10 -13.59 7.39
C THR A 30 -5.72 -12.46 6.44
N LEU A 31 -5.34 -12.77 5.20
CA LEU A 31 -5.01 -11.79 4.17
C LEU A 31 -6.22 -10.93 3.80
N THR A 32 -7.42 -11.52 3.78
CA THR A 32 -8.68 -10.80 3.55
C THR A 32 -8.97 -9.81 4.68
N VAL A 33 -8.81 -10.22 5.94
CA VAL A 33 -8.98 -9.35 7.10
C VAL A 33 -7.92 -8.24 7.11
N LEU A 34 -6.65 -8.58 6.84
CA LEU A 34 -5.58 -7.60 6.71
C LEU A 34 -5.85 -6.59 5.60
N ALA A 35 -6.31 -7.05 4.43
CA ALA A 35 -6.72 -6.17 3.35
C ALA A 35 -7.84 -5.23 3.80
N ASP A 36 -8.89 -5.74 4.45
CA ASP A 36 -10.00 -4.92 4.96
C ASP A 36 -9.51 -3.86 5.96
N LEU A 37 -8.60 -4.22 6.88
CA LEU A 37 -7.99 -3.28 7.81
C LEU A 37 -7.17 -2.20 7.09
N LEU A 38 -6.35 -2.58 6.11
CA LEU A 38 -5.55 -1.64 5.30
C LEU A 38 -6.46 -0.70 4.51
N TYR A 39 -7.54 -1.21 3.90
CA TYR A 39 -8.52 -0.39 3.19
C TYR A 39 -9.30 0.54 4.12
N ARG A 40 -9.64 0.10 5.34
CA ARG A 40 -10.26 0.98 6.35
C ARG A 40 -9.31 2.10 6.77
N ARG A 41 -8.04 1.80 7.04
CA ARG A 41 -7.01 2.83 7.33
C ARG A 41 -6.83 3.80 6.18
N LEU A 42 -6.87 3.31 4.94
CA LEU A 42 -6.85 4.16 3.75
C LEU A 42 -8.11 5.05 3.67
N ALA A 43 -9.28 4.50 3.96
CA ALA A 43 -10.55 5.23 3.98
C ALA A 43 -10.59 6.35 5.03
N GLU A 44 -9.99 6.13 6.20
CA GLU A 44 -9.85 7.16 7.25
C GLU A 44 -9.04 8.37 6.78
N ARG A 45 -8.04 8.15 5.91
CA ARG A 45 -7.23 9.24 5.33
C ARG A 45 -7.91 9.95 4.17
N LEU A 46 -8.88 9.31 3.52
CA LEU A 46 -9.61 9.85 2.37
C LEU A 46 -10.93 10.49 2.82
N LYS A 47 -10.94 11.83 2.86
CA LYS A 47 -12.15 12.61 3.22
C LYS A 47 -13.34 12.20 2.33
N GLY A 48 -14.47 11.87 2.95
CA GLY A 48 -15.69 11.45 2.27
C GLY A 48 -15.77 9.95 1.92
N PHE A 49 -14.72 9.17 2.18
CA PHE A 49 -14.67 7.74 1.87
C PHE A 49 -14.67 6.81 3.09
N VAL A 50 -14.72 7.35 4.32
CA VAL A 50 -14.70 6.59 5.58
C VAL A 50 -15.75 5.47 5.66
N ARG A 51 -16.94 5.68 5.09
CA ARG A 51 -18.05 4.67 5.08
C ARG A 51 -18.08 3.81 3.81
N THR A 52 -17.04 3.88 2.98
CA THR A 52 -16.98 3.17 1.70
C THR A 52 -16.30 1.82 1.87
N GLY A 53 -16.91 0.76 1.33
CA GLY A 53 -16.32 -0.59 1.36
C GLY A 53 -15.06 -0.75 0.48
N PRO A 54 -14.22 -1.77 0.76
CA PRO A 54 -12.91 -1.97 0.15
C PRO A 54 -12.97 -2.07 -1.38
N ALA A 55 -13.98 -2.74 -1.95
CA ALA A 55 -14.13 -2.86 -3.41
C ALA A 55 -14.30 -1.51 -4.13
N ARG A 56 -14.99 -0.56 -3.52
CA ARG A 56 -15.19 0.77 -4.12
C ARG A 56 -13.95 1.66 -3.93
N LEU A 57 -13.21 1.48 -2.84
CA LEU A 57 -11.90 2.12 -2.65
C LEU A 57 -10.89 1.62 -3.67
N PHE A 58 -10.80 0.29 -3.86
CA PHE A 58 -9.94 -0.34 -4.85
C PHE A 58 -10.20 0.26 -6.24
N ARG A 59 -11.45 0.22 -6.73
CA ARG A 59 -11.80 0.75 -8.05
C ARG A 59 -11.55 2.24 -8.26
N LYS A 60 -11.52 3.03 -7.18
CA LYS A 60 -11.38 4.49 -7.25
C LYS A 60 -9.95 4.98 -7.08
N PHE A 61 -9.14 4.26 -6.31
CA PHE A 61 -7.82 4.71 -5.89
C PHE A 61 -6.70 3.75 -6.29
N VAL A 62 -6.91 2.43 -6.19
CA VAL A 62 -5.88 1.42 -6.44
C VAL A 62 -5.88 0.93 -7.88
N ASP A 63 -7.06 0.68 -8.45
CA ASP A 63 -7.29 0.32 -9.86
C ASP A 63 -7.17 1.56 -10.76
N THR A 64 -6.00 2.18 -10.72
CA THR A 64 -5.70 3.39 -11.48
C THR A 64 -4.58 3.11 -12.45
N SER A 65 -4.85 3.32 -13.74
CA SER A 65 -3.80 3.29 -14.75
C SER A 65 -2.80 4.41 -14.50
N GLY A 66 -1.52 4.08 -14.62
CA GLY A 66 -0.44 5.02 -14.43
C GLY A 66 0.83 4.52 -15.11
N MET A 67 1.82 5.40 -15.19
CA MET A 67 3.16 5.04 -15.64
C MET A 67 4.07 4.94 -14.41
N ILE A 68 4.82 3.85 -14.32
CA ILE A 68 5.81 3.65 -13.27
C ILE A 68 7.16 3.94 -13.88
N GLU A 69 7.86 4.93 -13.34
CA GLU A 69 9.24 5.23 -13.68
C GLU A 69 10.14 4.78 -12.52
N ILE A 70 11.05 3.86 -12.80
CA ILE A 70 11.99 3.33 -11.82
C ILE A 70 13.33 3.98 -12.10
N THR A 71 13.76 4.88 -11.21
CA THR A 71 15.08 5.50 -11.29
C THR A 71 16.07 4.79 -10.35
N ALA A 72 17.35 5.17 -10.43
CA ALA A 72 18.36 4.68 -9.50
C ALA A 72 18.09 5.11 -8.05
N ASN A 73 17.43 6.26 -7.85
CA ASN A 73 17.28 6.87 -6.52
C ASN A 73 15.87 6.75 -5.95
N GLU A 74 14.83 6.71 -6.78
CA GLU A 74 13.43 6.64 -6.35
C GLU A 74 12.55 5.89 -7.38
N VAL A 75 11.39 5.44 -6.92
CA VAL A 75 10.33 4.90 -7.79
C VAL A 75 9.19 5.90 -7.86
N ILE A 76 8.90 6.37 -9.06
CA ILE A 76 7.92 7.41 -9.33
C ILE A 76 6.70 6.77 -9.98
N VAL A 77 5.54 6.94 -9.37
CA VAL A 77 4.26 6.43 -9.89
C VAL A 77 3.45 7.62 -10.39
N HIS A 78 3.39 7.77 -11.70
CA HIS A 78 2.59 8.80 -12.38
C HIS A 78 1.15 8.28 -12.52
N LEU A 79 0.25 8.84 -11.72
CA LEU A 79 -1.17 8.52 -11.80
C LEU A 79 -1.83 9.29 -12.95
N SER A 80 -2.74 8.64 -13.67
CA SER A 80 -3.53 9.31 -14.71
C SER A 80 -4.44 10.40 -14.10
N LYS A 81 -4.81 11.40 -14.91
CA LYS A 81 -5.71 12.48 -14.47
C LYS A 81 -7.10 11.92 -14.12
N ARG A 82 -7.48 11.99 -12.84
CA ARG A 82 -8.81 11.60 -12.34
C ARG A 82 -9.35 12.68 -11.40
N ALA A 83 -10.67 12.76 -11.30
CA ALA A 83 -11.37 13.68 -10.40
C ALA A 83 -11.03 13.50 -8.90
N HIS A 84 -10.44 12.36 -8.53
CA HIS A 84 -10.12 12.01 -7.14
C HIS A 84 -8.63 12.19 -6.77
N ASN A 85 -7.78 12.61 -7.72
CA ASN A 85 -6.39 12.99 -7.47
C ASN A 85 -6.20 14.03 -6.34
N PRO A 86 -7.05 15.07 -6.19
CA PRO A 86 -6.91 16.00 -5.07
C PRO A 86 -7.05 15.31 -3.70
N LEU A 87 -7.86 14.25 -3.59
CA LEU A 87 -8.04 13.52 -2.35
C LEU A 87 -6.79 12.73 -1.95
N LEU A 88 -6.03 12.22 -2.92
CA LEU A 88 -4.74 11.56 -2.67
C LEU A 88 -3.70 12.54 -2.14
N LYS A 89 -3.70 13.77 -2.66
CA LYS A 89 -2.84 14.86 -2.19
C LYS A 89 -3.22 15.31 -0.78
N GLU A 90 -4.51 15.48 -0.51
CA GLU A 90 -5.02 15.82 0.83
C GLU A 90 -4.76 14.72 1.87
N ALA A 91 -4.85 13.44 1.46
CA ALA A 91 -4.53 12.30 2.31
C ALA A 91 -3.01 12.17 2.62
N GLY A 92 -2.18 13.04 2.04
CA GLY A 92 -0.73 13.03 2.21
C GLY A 92 -0.03 11.86 1.51
N LEU A 93 -0.72 11.17 0.59
CA LEU A 93 -0.20 10.00 -0.12
C LEU A 93 0.78 10.38 -1.23
N THR A 94 0.83 11.64 -1.65
CA THR A 94 1.80 12.14 -2.63
C THR A 94 3.18 12.42 -2.03
N LYS A 95 3.35 12.31 -0.72
CA LYS A 95 4.65 12.44 -0.06
C LYS A 95 5.49 11.19 -0.37
N PRO A 96 6.81 11.33 -0.57
CA PRO A 96 7.67 10.17 -0.74
C PRO A 96 7.61 9.29 0.51
N THR A 97 7.53 7.98 0.31
CA THR A 97 7.63 7.02 1.41
C THR A 97 9.04 7.04 1.99
N GLY A 98 9.22 6.44 3.17
CA GLY A 98 10.55 6.07 3.64
C GLY A 98 11.25 5.07 2.69
N PRO A 99 12.54 4.79 2.92
CA PRO A 99 13.27 3.80 2.14
C PRO A 99 12.58 2.44 2.25
N VAL A 100 12.21 1.87 1.10
CA VAL A 100 11.50 0.59 1.03
C VAL A 100 12.51 -0.54 0.79
N PRO A 101 12.77 -1.45 1.74
CA PRO A 101 13.90 -2.38 1.63
C PRO A 101 13.80 -3.38 0.48
N TRP A 102 12.61 -3.92 0.21
CA TRP A 102 12.39 -4.80 -0.94
C TRP A 102 12.46 -4.08 -2.29
N LEU A 103 12.50 -2.74 -2.28
CA LEU A 103 12.70 -1.92 -3.48
C LEU A 103 14.15 -1.45 -3.61
N GLY A 104 15.09 -2.04 -2.87
CA GLY A 104 16.50 -1.62 -2.83
C GLY A 104 16.74 -0.34 -2.04
N GLY A 105 15.89 -0.06 -1.04
CA GLY A 105 15.95 1.15 -0.22
C GLY A 105 15.43 2.41 -0.91
N ARG A 106 14.87 2.28 -2.12
CA ARG A 106 14.35 3.41 -2.89
C ARG A 106 13.01 3.88 -2.31
N PRO A 107 12.84 5.18 -2.02
CA PRO A 107 11.53 5.74 -1.69
C PRO A 107 10.59 5.69 -2.89
N VAL A 108 9.29 5.60 -2.62
CA VAL A 108 8.23 5.63 -3.62
C VAL A 108 7.51 6.96 -3.55
N ARG A 109 7.28 7.60 -4.70
CA ARG A 109 6.58 8.88 -4.79
C ARG A 109 5.44 8.80 -5.79
N LEU A 110 4.27 9.27 -5.38
CA LEU A 110 3.09 9.36 -6.23
C LEU A 110 2.99 10.76 -6.84
N VAL A 111 2.95 10.83 -8.16
CA VAL A 111 2.80 12.07 -8.93
C VAL A 111 1.43 12.08 -9.56
N CYS A 112 0.63 13.10 -9.22
CA CYS A 112 -0.67 13.35 -9.83
C CYS A 112 -0.57 14.60 -10.71
N PRO A 113 -1.13 14.60 -11.93
CA PRO A 113 -1.26 15.80 -12.77
C PRO A 113 -2.33 16.77 -12.24
#